data_AF-A0A2G5RN20-F1
#
_entry.id   AF-A0A2G5RN20-F1
#
_cell.length_a   1.000
_cell.length_b   1.000
_cell.length_c   1.000
_cell.angle_alpha   90.00
_cell.angle_beta   90.00
_cell.angle_gamma   90.00
#
_symmetry.space_group_name_H-M   'P 1'
#
loop_
_entity.id
_entity.type
_entity.pdbx_description
1 polymer ?
#
loop_
_entity_poly.entity_id
_entity_poly.type
_entity_poly.pdbx_seq_one_letter_code
_entity_poly.pdbx_strand_id
1 'polypeptide(L)'
;MHRHLPLEEEVMNMLIGGFSTVMFITIVMVIFLWRRNQAQRSAFFWIFLHFVSFSIAVYLALKAISFGINHPMSSEEISLLLGESGALWAGSMICLLVGIFKLSKVTKDDKK
;
A
#
# COMPACT_ATOMS: atom_id res chain seq x y z
N MET A 1 -32.52 4.89 -13.34
CA MET A 1 -31.41 4.17 -14.01
C MET A 1 -30.12 4.94 -13.77
N HIS A 2 -29.30 4.55 -12.81
CA HIS A 2 -27.94 5.09 -12.70
C HIS A 2 -27.07 4.33 -13.71
N ARG A 3 -26.62 5.01 -14.77
CA ARG A 3 -25.57 4.49 -15.65
C ARG A 3 -24.26 4.55 -14.87
N HIS A 4 -23.74 3.38 -14.49
CA HIS A 4 -22.35 3.28 -14.07
C HIS A 4 -21.47 3.51 -15.31
N LEU A 5 -20.65 4.57 -15.27
CA LEU A 5 -19.61 4.80 -16.27
C LEU A 5 -18.41 3.94 -15.86
N PRO A 6 -18.01 2.93 -16.67
CA PRO A 6 -16.80 2.17 -16.39
C PRO A 6 -15.59 3.11 -16.42
N LEU A 7 -14.59 2.82 -15.58
CA LEU A 7 -13.37 3.62 -15.52
C LEU A 7 -12.61 3.47 -16.85
N GLU A 8 -12.22 4.59 -17.46
CA GLU A 8 -11.52 4.57 -18.74
C GLU A 8 -10.13 3.94 -18.61
N GLU A 9 -9.73 3.16 -19.60
CA GLU A 9 -8.45 2.44 -19.61
C GLU A 9 -7.25 3.39 -19.45
N GLU A 10 -7.33 4.58 -20.06
CA GLU A 10 -6.30 5.62 -19.93
C GLU A 10 -6.17 6.12 -18.48
N VAL A 11 -7.29 6.31 -17.78
CA VAL A 11 -7.29 6.73 -16.38
C VAL A 11 -6.71 5.64 -15.49
N MET A 12 -7.03 4.36 -15.77
CA MET A 12 -6.47 3.22 -15.05
C MET A 12 -4.95 3.14 -15.23
N ASN A 13 -4.46 3.31 -16.45
CA ASN A 13 -3.04 3.30 -16.76
C ASN A 13 -2.29 4.46 -16.09
N MET A 14 -2.88 5.66 -16.10
CA MET A 14 -2.32 6.83 -15.42
C MET A 14 -2.26 6.62 -13.90
N LEU A 15 -3.30 6.02 -13.30
CA LEU A 15 -3.35 5.71 -11.88
C LEU A 15 -2.28 4.67 -11.48
N ILE A 16 -2.18 3.57 -12.23
CA ILE A 16 -1.16 2.53 -12.01
C ILE A 16 0.24 3.13 -12.16
N GLY A 17 0.49 3.91 -13.21
CA GLY A 17 1.78 4.53 -13.49
C GLY A 17 2.21 5.52 -12.40
N GLY A 18 1.31 6.41 -11.99
CA GLY A 18 1.55 7.38 -10.91
C GLY A 18 1.83 6.69 -9.58
N PHE A 19 0.97 5.72 -9.19
CA PHE A 19 1.16 4.96 -7.96
C PHE A 19 2.49 4.20 -7.95
N SER A 20 2.79 3.47 -9.04
CA SER A 20 4.02 2.67 -9.15
C SER A 20 5.28 3.54 -9.06
N THR A 21 5.26 4.72 -9.68
CA THR A 21 6.37 5.67 -9.64
C THR A 21 6.63 6.17 -8.22
N VAL A 22 5.58 6.61 -7.51
CA VAL A 22 5.71 7.12 -6.14
C VAL A 22 6.13 6.01 -5.17
N MET A 23 5.56 4.80 -5.31
CA MET A 23 5.96 3.66 -4.48
C MET A 23 7.40 3.22 -4.72
N PHE A 24 7.85 3.22 -5.96
CA PHE A 24 9.24 2.91 -6.27
C PHE A 24 10.20 3.89 -5.57
N ILE A 25 9.98 5.19 -5.74
CA ILE A 25 10.80 6.24 -5.10
C ILE A 25 10.78 6.09 -3.56
N THR A 26 9.60 5.83 -3.00
CA THR A 26 9.43 5.70 -1.54
C THR A 26 10.16 4.49 -1.00
N ILE A 27 10.05 3.33 -1.64
CA ILE A 27 10.75 2.10 -1.25
C ILE A 27 12.28 2.29 -1.33
N VAL A 28 12.78 2.91 -2.40
CA VAL A 28 14.21 3.22 -2.54
C VAL A 28 14.69 4.13 -1.40
N MET A 29 13.94 5.17 -1.07
CA MET A 29 14.27 6.06 0.05
C MET A 29 14.28 5.32 1.39
N VAL A 30 13.31 4.45 1.66
CA VAL A 30 13.27 3.63 2.88
C VAL A 30 14.48 2.71 2.96
N ILE A 31 14.84 2.03 1.88
CA ILE A 31 16.03 1.14 1.83
C ILE A 31 17.32 1.95 2.04
N PHE A 32 17.42 3.13 1.44
CA PHE A 32 18.56 4.02 1.62
C PHE A 32 18.72 4.45 3.08
N LEU A 33 17.65 4.93 3.70
CA LEU A 33 17.66 5.34 5.11
C LEU A 33 17.92 4.15 6.04
N TRP A 34 17.38 2.98 5.71
CA TRP A 34 17.64 1.75 6.46
C TRP A 34 19.13 1.40 6.46
N ARG A 35 19.79 1.44 5.30
CA ARG A 35 21.24 1.16 5.22
C ARG A 35 22.08 2.16 6.00
N ARG A 36 21.67 3.43 6.04
CA ARG A 36 22.36 4.50 6.77
C ARG A 36 22.20 4.39 8.28
N ASN A 37 21.02 3.99 8.77
CA ASN A 37 20.68 4.04 10.19
C ASN A 37 20.55 2.61 10.78
N GLN A 38 21.69 1.92 10.96
CA GLN A 38 21.72 0.54 11.46
C GLN A 38 21.09 0.38 12.86
N ALA A 39 21.20 1.38 13.75
CA ALA A 39 20.57 1.36 15.08
C ALA A 39 19.03 1.30 15.01
N GLN A 40 18.44 1.80 13.92
CA GLN A 40 17.00 1.88 13.71
C GLN A 40 16.50 0.82 12.71
N ARG A 41 17.33 -0.19 12.41
CA ARG A 41 17.04 -1.27 11.45
C ARG A 41 15.67 -1.92 11.64
N SER A 42 15.25 -2.14 12.89
CA SER A 42 13.92 -2.69 13.17
C SER A 42 12.80 -1.75 12.74
N ALA A 43 12.92 -0.43 12.99
CA ALA A 43 11.90 0.55 12.60
C ALA A 43 11.75 0.61 11.07
N PHE A 44 12.87 0.69 10.35
CA PHE A 44 12.87 0.72 8.88
C PHE A 44 12.35 -0.58 8.26
N PHE A 45 12.58 -1.74 8.89
CA PHE A 45 11.98 -3.00 8.45
C PHE A 45 10.44 -2.95 8.50
N TRP A 46 9.87 -2.45 9.60
CA TRP A 46 8.40 -2.32 9.74
C TRP A 46 7.79 -1.33 8.75
N ILE A 47 8.48 -0.20 8.50
CA ILE A 47 8.07 0.80 7.50
C ILE A 47 8.15 0.21 6.09
N PHE A 48 9.22 -0.54 5.78
CA PHE A 48 9.36 -1.24 4.50
C PHE A 48 8.24 -2.27 4.30
N LEU A 49 7.96 -3.09 5.31
CA LEU A 49 6.89 -4.07 5.28
C LEU A 49 5.53 -3.39 5.03
N HIS A 50 5.27 -2.25 5.66
CA HIS A 50 4.08 -1.44 5.38
C HIS A 50 3.97 -1.11 3.89
N PHE A 51 5.00 -0.52 3.25
CA PHE A 51 4.92 -0.12 1.84
C PHE A 51 4.72 -1.31 0.89
N VAL A 52 5.35 -2.45 1.18
CA VAL A 52 5.15 -3.68 0.39
C VAL A 52 3.71 -4.18 0.54
N SER A 53 3.21 -4.34 1.76
CA SER A 53 1.84 -4.81 2.01
C SER A 53 0.78 -3.83 1.48
N PHE A 54 1.01 -2.53 1.62
CA PHE A 54 0.14 -1.48 1.07
C PHE A 54 0.10 -1.54 -0.46
N SER A 55 1.23 -1.79 -1.12
CA SER A 55 1.26 -1.98 -2.58
C SER A 55 0.43 -3.17 -3.04
N ILE A 56 0.45 -4.28 -2.28
CA ILE A 56 -0.40 -5.45 -2.56
C ILE A 56 -1.87 -5.11 -2.36
N ALA A 57 -2.22 -4.39 -1.29
CA ALA A 57 -3.59 -3.94 -1.04
C ALA A 57 -4.10 -3.07 -2.19
N VAL A 58 -3.31 -2.08 -2.62
CA VAL A 58 -3.67 -1.21 -3.74
C VAL A 58 -3.80 -2.00 -5.04
N TYR A 59 -2.92 -2.97 -5.31
CA TYR A 59 -3.05 -3.84 -6.48
C TYR A 59 -4.39 -4.59 -6.49
N LEU A 60 -4.82 -5.16 -5.35
CA LEU A 60 -6.11 -5.83 -5.23
C LEU A 60 -7.29 -4.86 -5.41
N ALA A 61 -7.19 -3.64 -4.86
CA ALA A 61 -8.19 -2.60 -5.07
C ALA A 61 -8.31 -2.21 -6.56
N LEU A 62 -7.18 -1.98 -7.23
CA LEU A 62 -7.12 -1.65 -8.66
C LEU A 62 -7.68 -2.78 -9.51
N LYS A 63 -7.34 -4.03 -9.17
CA LYS A 63 -7.92 -5.21 -9.82
C LYS A 63 -9.44 -5.24 -9.64
N ALA A 64 -9.94 -5.01 -8.43
CA ALA A 64 -11.38 -4.99 -8.13
C ALA A 64 -12.13 -3.94 -8.97
N ILE A 65 -11.60 -2.71 -9.08
CA ILE A 65 -12.25 -1.64 -9.85
C ILE A 65 -12.05 -1.76 -11.37
N SER A 66 -11.13 -2.61 -11.82
CA SER A 66 -10.90 -2.88 -13.25
C SER A 66 -11.86 -3.91 -13.84
N PHE A 67 -12.60 -4.68 -13.02
CA PHE A 67 -13.54 -5.67 -13.52
C PHE A 67 -14.70 -5.02 -14.30
N GLY A 68 -14.90 -5.47 -15.54
CA GLY A 68 -16.00 -5.03 -16.38
C GLY A 68 -17.35 -5.59 -15.90
N ILE A 69 -18.38 -4.73 -15.93
CA ILE A 69 -19.76 -5.00 -15.47
C ILE A 69 -20.46 -6.14 -16.26
N ASN A 70 -19.84 -6.64 -17.33
CA ASN A 70 -20.43 -7.65 -18.22
C ASN A 70 -20.27 -9.10 -17.71
N HIS A 71 -19.65 -9.33 -16.55
CA HIS A 71 -19.56 -10.67 -15.96
C HIS A 71 -20.75 -10.90 -14.99
N PRO A 72 -21.56 -11.98 -15.17
CA PRO A 72 -22.76 -12.23 -14.36
C PRO A 72 -22.50 -12.49 -12.86
N MET A 73 -21.24 -12.69 -12.47
CA MET A 73 -20.78 -12.87 -11.08
C MET A 73 -19.79 -11.75 -10.63
N SER A 74 -19.73 -10.63 -11.36
CA SER A 74 -18.76 -9.55 -11.09
C SER A 74 -18.87 -8.95 -9.68
N SER A 75 -20.08 -8.84 -9.11
CA SER A 75 -20.26 -8.19 -7.81
C SER A 75 -19.66 -8.96 -6.64
N GLU A 76 -19.67 -10.29 -6.68
CA GLU A 76 -19.12 -11.14 -5.62
C GLU A 76 -17.59 -11.09 -5.62
N GLU A 77 -16.97 -11.28 -6.78
CA GLU A 77 -15.52 -11.20 -6.95
C GLU A 77 -14.96 -9.82 -6.58
N ILE A 78 -15.64 -8.74 -6.99
CA ILE A 78 -15.27 -7.37 -6.64
C ILE A 78 -15.35 -7.16 -5.12
N SER A 79 -16.42 -7.63 -4.47
CA SER A 79 -16.60 -7.48 -3.03
C SER A 79 -15.53 -8.24 -2.24
N LEU A 80 -15.17 -9.45 -2.69
CA LEU A 80 -14.12 -10.26 -2.09
C LEU A 80 -12.75 -9.56 -2.19
N LEU A 81 -12.38 -9.11 -3.40
CA LEU A 81 -11.12 -8.41 -3.63
C LEU A 81 -11.01 -7.10 -2.85
N LEU A 82 -12.10 -6.33 -2.76
CA LEU A 82 -12.14 -5.12 -1.93
C LEU A 82 -12.03 -5.45 -0.44
N GLY A 83 -12.67 -6.53 0.02
CA GLY A 83 -12.54 -7.02 1.39
C GLY A 83 -11.10 -7.41 1.73
N GLU A 84 -10.45 -8.19 0.88
CA GLU A 84 -9.04 -8.59 1.03
C GLU A 84 -8.10 -7.39 0.99
N SER A 85 -8.32 -6.47 0.04
CA SER A 85 -7.59 -5.19 -0.04
C SER A 85 -7.72 -4.41 1.26
N GLY A 86 -8.94 -4.25 1.79
CA GLY A 86 -9.20 -3.55 3.05
C GLY A 86 -8.49 -4.19 4.25
N ALA A 87 -8.51 -5.52 4.33
CA ALA A 87 -7.84 -6.26 5.39
C ALA A 87 -6.30 -6.10 5.32
N LEU A 88 -5.72 -6.22 4.12
CA LEU A 88 -4.28 -6.01 3.92
C LEU A 88 -3.86 -4.57 4.17
N TRP A 89 -4.69 -3.61 3.77
CA TRP A 89 -4.49 -2.19 4.09
C TRP A 89 -4.46 -1.97 5.60
N ALA A 90 -5.43 -2.51 6.35
CA ALA A 90 -5.49 -2.39 7.80
C ALA A 90 -4.24 -3.01 8.47
N GLY A 91 -3.83 -4.21 8.04
CA GLY A 91 -2.60 -4.86 8.49
C GLY A 91 -1.34 -4.03 8.18
N SER A 92 -1.30 -3.39 7.00
CA SER A 92 -0.20 -2.51 6.62
C SER A 92 -0.11 -1.29 7.54
N MET A 93 -1.24 -0.73 8.00
CA MET A 93 -1.25 0.42 8.90
C MET A 93 -0.69 0.07 10.28
N ILE A 94 -0.98 -1.14 10.78
CA ILE A 94 -0.37 -1.63 12.02
C ILE A 94 1.16 -1.68 11.87
N CYS A 95 1.68 -2.17 10.73
CA CYS A 95 3.11 -2.20 10.46
C CYS A 95 3.72 -0.79 10.48
N LEU A 96 3.04 0.19 9.86
CA LEU A 96 3.49 1.58 9.86
C LEU A 96 3.56 2.16 11.28
N LEU A 97 2.50 1.97 12.07
CA LEU A 97 2.42 2.46 13.45
C LEU A 97 3.54 1.86 14.33
N VAL A 98 3.81 0.56 14.18
CA VAL A 98 4.92 -0.11 14.88
C VAL A 98 6.27 0.47 14.46
N GLY A 99 6.46 0.73 13.16
CA GLY A 99 7.66 1.37 12.63
C GLY A 99 7.91 2.77 13.23
N ILE A 100 6.89 3.62 13.22
CA ILE A 100 6.94 4.99 13.78
C ILE A 100 7.22 4.95 15.29
N PHE A 101 6.57 4.06 16.02
CA PHE A 101 6.77 3.92 17.46
C PHE A 101 8.22 3.53 17.80
N LYS A 102 8.78 2.57 17.05
CA LYS A 102 10.18 2.16 17.21
C LYS A 102 11.16 3.29 16.87
N LEU A 103 10.89 4.05 15.81
CA LEU A 103 11.71 5.20 15.43
C LEU A 103 11.73 6.28 16.54
N SER A 104 10.57 6.52 17.15
CA SER A 104 10.40 7.48 18.24
C SER A 104 11.09 7.05 19.54
N LYS A 105 11.20 5.74 19.82
CA LYS A 105 11.93 5.21 20.98
C LYS A 105 13.43 5.39 20.87
N VAL A 106 14.03 5.04 19.72
CA VAL A 106 15.50 5.18 19.55
C VAL A 106 15.95 6.63 19.72
N THR A 107 15.14 7.58 19.24
CA THR A 107 15.44 9.01 19.39
C THR A 107 15.49 9.47 20.86
N LYS A 108 14.78 8.78 21.78
CA LYS A 108 14.83 9.07 23.21
C LYS A 108 16.08 8.49 23.87
N ASP A 109 16.51 7.30 23.46
CA ASP A 109 17.70 6.65 24.01
C ASP A 109 18.97 7.38 23.57
N ASP A 110 19.03 7.92 22.34
CA ASP A 110 20.17 8.72 21.85
C ASP A 110 20.33 10.09 22.57
N LYS A 111 19.29 10.58 23.25
CA LYS A 111 19.29 11.86 23.98
C LYS A 111 19.56 11.73 25.47
N LYS A 112 19.71 10.51 25.99
CA LYS A 112 19.90 10.23 27.42
C LYS A 112 21.35 9.88 27.72
#